data_AF-A0A0R1SC56-F1
#
_entry.id   AF-A0A0R1SC56-F1
#
_cell.length_a   1.000
_cell.length_b   1.000
_cell.length_c   1.000
_cell.angle_alpha   90.00
_cell.angle_beta   90.00
_cell.angle_gamma   90.00
#
_symmetry.space_group_name_H-M   'P 1'
#
loop_
_entity.id
_entity.type
_entity.pdbx_description
1 polymer ?
#
loop_
_entity_poly.entity_id
_entity_poly.type
_entity_poly.pdbx_seq_one_letter_code
_entity_poly.pdbx_strand_id
1 'polypeptide(L)'
;MWKAGKQMSEEKFTKWLENDPDLKDIENKFVESIQQNTVDLDHGDEQLIPLIAMIVQGTYFTMPDQVSATLKSGVAPEKILEVAYQLEPVIGISKVVSALKEIHQVYLQEQVQVTPAKQTDESCIDVQSKLYGTEIKNMLADLPTGSGKMIPAWLTEHFFENYYARTGL
;
A
#
# COMPACT_ATOMS: atom_id res chain seq x y z
N MET A 1 18.01 42.47 12.84
CA MET A 1 18.85 41.28 13.12
C MET A 1 18.04 40.09 13.66
N TRP A 2 16.85 39.80 13.12
CA TRP A 2 15.96 38.73 13.63
C TRP A 2 15.40 37.81 12.53
N LYS A 3 16.17 37.61 11.45
CA LYS A 3 15.81 36.68 10.36
C LYS A 3 16.85 35.57 10.11
N ALA A 4 18.07 35.69 10.63
CA ALA A 4 19.14 34.71 10.40
C ALA A 4 19.06 33.46 11.31
N GLY A 5 18.37 33.54 12.45
CA GLY A 5 18.30 32.43 13.43
C GLY A 5 17.28 31.34 13.12
N LYS A 6 16.34 31.58 12.19
CA LYS A 6 15.24 30.64 11.89
C LYS A 6 15.57 29.69 10.72
N GLN A 7 16.46 30.12 9.82
CA GLN A 7 16.86 29.34 8.64
C GLN A 7 17.96 28.33 8.98
N MET A 8 18.77 28.61 9.99
CA MET A 8 19.87 27.74 10.46
C MET A 8 19.39 26.56 11.34
N SER A 9 18.13 26.54 11.76
CA SER A 9 17.53 25.43 12.54
C SER A 9 16.86 24.37 11.69
N GLU A 10 16.32 24.70 10.52
CA GLU A 10 15.67 23.72 9.65
C GLU A 10 16.70 22.84 8.94
N GLU A 11 17.74 23.40 8.32
CA GLU A 11 18.80 22.63 7.62
C GLU A 11 19.55 21.62 8.51
N LYS A 12 19.74 21.93 9.80
CA LYS A 12 20.35 21.01 10.77
C LYS A 12 19.42 19.89 11.19
N PHE A 13 18.12 20.17 11.32
CA PHE A 13 17.13 19.17 11.68
C PHE A 13 16.92 18.16 10.54
N THR A 14 16.92 18.61 9.28
CA THR A 14 16.71 17.72 8.12
C THR A 14 17.87 16.74 7.92
N LYS A 15 19.11 17.11 8.28
CA LYS A 15 20.30 16.25 8.14
C LYS A 15 20.65 15.42 9.37
N TRP A 16 20.04 15.68 10.53
CA TRP A 16 20.41 14.97 11.76
C TRP A 16 19.99 13.50 11.71
N LEU A 17 18.77 13.20 11.24
CA LEU A 17 18.29 11.83 11.09
C LEU A 17 19.13 11.00 10.10
N GLU A 18 19.51 11.57 8.96
CA GLU A 18 20.37 10.90 7.97
C GLU A 18 21.77 10.56 8.52
N ASN A 19 22.20 11.25 9.57
CA ASN A 19 23.51 11.09 10.21
C ASN A 19 23.38 10.67 11.68
N ASP A 20 22.26 10.06 12.09
CA ASP A 20 22.09 9.51 13.43
C ASP A 20 22.66 8.07 13.45
N PRO A 21 23.90 7.87 13.96
CA PRO A 21 24.53 6.56 13.94
C PRO A 21 23.82 5.57 14.88
N ASP A 22 23.15 6.06 15.93
CA ASP A 22 22.50 5.20 16.92
C ASP A 22 21.20 4.64 16.33
N LEU A 23 20.39 5.49 15.68
CA LEU A 23 19.19 5.03 14.98
C LEU A 23 19.55 4.03 13.86
N LYS A 24 20.60 4.34 13.09
CA LYS A 24 21.06 3.46 12.01
C LYS A 24 21.55 2.11 12.53
N ASP A 25 22.25 2.07 13.66
CA ASP A 25 22.69 0.82 14.29
C ASP A 25 21.49 -0.01 14.82
N ILE A 26 20.50 0.66 15.43
CA ILE A 26 19.25 -0.01 15.87
C ILE A 26 18.50 -0.61 14.68
N GLU A 27 18.30 0.16 13.61
CA GLU A 27 17.61 -0.28 12.40
C GLU A 27 18.35 -1.43 11.71
N ASN A 28 19.65 -1.29 11.48
CA ASN A 28 20.46 -2.30 10.79
C ASN A 28 20.42 -3.64 11.52
N LYS A 29 20.58 -3.64 12.86
CA LYS A 29 20.50 -4.87 13.66
C LYS A 29 19.15 -5.57 13.51
N PHE A 30 18.07 -4.80 13.44
CA PHE A 30 16.73 -5.36 13.27
C PHE A 30 16.52 -5.89 11.84
N VAL A 31 16.90 -5.13 10.81
CA VAL A 31 16.80 -5.54 9.40
C VAL A 31 17.62 -6.81 9.14
N GLU A 32 18.87 -6.86 9.61
CA GLU A 32 19.73 -8.04 9.51
C GLU A 32 19.10 -9.27 10.20
N SER A 33 18.49 -9.08 11.37
CA SER A 33 17.80 -10.14 12.10
C SER A 33 16.56 -10.65 11.35
N ILE A 34 15.78 -9.76 10.72
CA ILE A 34 14.65 -10.16 9.86
C ILE A 34 15.17 -11.00 8.71
N GLN A 35 16.16 -10.51 7.95
CA GLN A 35 16.72 -11.21 6.78
C GLN A 35 17.25 -12.61 7.12
N GLN A 36 17.81 -12.80 8.31
CA GLN A 36 18.30 -14.10 8.78
C GLN A 36 17.19 -15.07 9.18
N ASN A 37 15.99 -14.57 9.51
CA ASN A 37 14.90 -15.35 10.11
C ASN A 37 13.60 -15.35 9.27
N THR A 38 13.60 -14.73 8.09
CA THR A 38 12.41 -14.69 7.21
C THR A 38 12.22 -15.95 6.37
N VAL A 39 10.95 -16.28 6.18
CA VAL A 39 10.40 -17.30 5.28
C VAL A 39 10.77 -16.95 3.83
N ASP A 40 10.91 -17.95 2.94
CA ASP A 40 11.05 -17.76 1.49
C ASP A 40 9.88 -16.91 0.95
N LEU A 41 10.10 -15.59 0.84
CA LEU A 41 9.31 -14.70 0.01
C LEU A 41 9.90 -14.72 -1.39
N ASP A 42 9.05 -14.55 -2.41
CA ASP A 42 9.54 -14.37 -3.77
C ASP A 42 10.51 -13.18 -3.81
N HIS A 43 11.60 -13.34 -4.58
CA HIS A 43 12.68 -12.36 -4.60
C HIS A 43 12.16 -10.96 -4.95
N GLY A 44 12.35 -10.01 -4.03
CA GLY A 44 11.96 -8.61 -4.20
C GLY A 44 10.62 -8.23 -3.56
N ASP A 45 9.73 -9.18 -3.27
CA ASP A 45 8.42 -8.89 -2.65
C ASP A 45 8.54 -8.34 -1.21
N GLU A 46 9.63 -8.64 -0.53
CA GLU A 46 9.98 -8.02 0.76
C GLU A 46 9.97 -6.48 0.71
N GLN A 47 10.26 -5.88 -0.46
CA GLN A 47 10.27 -4.43 -0.65
C GLN A 47 8.86 -3.84 -0.79
N LEU A 48 7.84 -4.67 -1.06
CA LEU A 48 6.43 -4.25 -1.04
C LEU A 48 5.93 -4.02 0.40
N ILE A 49 6.48 -4.72 1.39
CA ILE A 49 6.06 -4.60 2.80
C ILE A 49 6.19 -3.17 3.34
N PRO A 50 7.37 -2.51 3.28
CA PRO A 50 7.50 -1.13 3.72
C PRO A 50 6.62 -0.19 2.89
N LEU A 51 6.47 -0.43 1.58
CA LEU A 51 5.60 0.38 0.74
C LEU A 51 4.13 0.27 1.19
N ILE A 52 3.63 -0.93 1.47
CA ILE A 52 2.28 -1.17 2.04
C ILE A 52 2.13 -0.42 3.36
N ALA A 53 3.10 -0.55 4.28
CA ALA A 53 3.06 0.13 5.56
C ALA A 53 2.96 1.65 5.39
N MET A 54 3.73 2.23 4.47
CA MET A 54 3.70 3.66 4.17
C MET A 54 2.35 4.10 3.62
N ILE A 55 1.75 3.34 2.71
CA ILE A 55 0.42 3.63 2.15
C ILE A 55 -0.64 3.58 3.27
N VAL A 56 -0.61 2.53 4.09
CA VAL A 56 -1.56 2.32 5.20
C VAL A 56 -1.45 3.44 6.24
N GLN A 57 -0.24 3.85 6.61
CA GLN A 57 -0.02 4.92 7.59
C GLN A 57 -0.25 6.32 6.99
N GLY A 58 -0.21 6.45 5.67
CA GLY A 58 -0.32 7.73 4.98
C GLY A 58 0.96 8.56 5.04
N THR A 59 2.11 7.91 5.03
CA THR A 59 3.44 8.55 5.10
C THR A 59 4.09 8.53 3.71
N TYR A 60 4.07 9.67 3.01
CA TYR A 60 4.44 9.73 1.59
C TYR A 60 5.80 10.38 1.31
N PHE A 61 6.41 11.06 2.29
CA PHE A 61 7.61 11.87 2.06
C PHE A 61 8.80 11.09 1.47
N THR A 62 9.06 9.89 1.96
CA THR A 62 10.12 8.99 1.46
C THR A 62 9.60 7.93 0.49
N MET A 63 8.32 8.01 0.10
CA MET A 63 7.69 6.98 -0.75
C MET A 63 8.33 6.90 -2.14
N PRO A 64 8.74 8.01 -2.79
CA PRO A 64 9.44 7.93 -4.08
C PRO A 64 10.69 7.05 -4.01
N ASP A 65 11.52 7.21 -2.99
CA ASP A 65 12.74 6.40 -2.81
C ASP A 65 12.42 4.92 -2.60
N GLN A 66 11.37 4.61 -1.82
CA GLN A 66 10.92 3.24 -1.61
C GLN A 66 10.38 2.60 -2.91
N VAL A 67 9.61 3.35 -3.72
CA VAL A 67 9.11 2.85 -5.02
C VAL A 67 10.28 2.57 -5.96
N SER A 68 11.25 3.48 -6.07
CA SER A 68 12.48 3.28 -6.84
C SER A 68 13.28 2.07 -6.35
N ALA A 69 13.40 1.87 -5.05
CA ALA A 69 14.08 0.70 -4.48
C ALA A 69 13.35 -0.62 -4.80
N THR A 70 12.02 -0.59 -4.74
CA THR A 70 11.15 -1.75 -5.06
C THR A 70 11.23 -2.12 -6.54
N LEU A 71 11.28 -1.14 -7.45
CA LEU A 71 11.53 -1.39 -8.87
C LEU A 71 12.92 -2.03 -9.11
N LYS A 72 13.94 -1.53 -8.41
CA LYS A 72 15.32 -2.04 -8.51
C LYS A 72 15.49 -3.46 -7.96
N SER A 73 14.64 -3.90 -7.04
CA SER A 73 14.65 -5.29 -6.55
C SER A 73 14.03 -6.29 -7.53
N GLY A 74 13.48 -5.80 -8.66
CA GLY A 74 12.91 -6.61 -9.72
C GLY A 74 11.39 -6.79 -9.64
N VAL A 75 10.71 -6.12 -8.71
CA VAL A 75 9.25 -6.17 -8.62
C VAL A 75 8.64 -5.48 -9.84
N ALA A 76 7.67 -6.14 -10.46
CA ALA A 76 6.99 -5.63 -11.64
C ALA A 76 6.19 -4.35 -11.32
N PRO A 77 6.25 -3.30 -12.17
CA PRO A 77 5.52 -2.05 -11.95
C PRO A 77 4.00 -2.23 -11.79
N GLU A 78 3.41 -3.18 -12.50
CA GLU A 78 1.99 -3.52 -12.40
C GLU A 78 1.64 -4.11 -11.04
N LYS A 79 2.55 -4.86 -10.41
CA LYS A 79 2.36 -5.44 -9.07
C LYS A 79 2.36 -4.35 -8.00
N ILE A 80 3.24 -3.35 -8.12
CA ILE A 80 3.27 -2.17 -7.24
C ILE A 80 1.94 -1.39 -7.32
N LEU A 81 1.40 -1.18 -8.53
CA LEU A 81 0.08 -0.54 -8.70
C LEU A 81 -1.02 -1.40 -8.08
N GLU A 82 -0.98 -2.71 -8.30
CA GLU A 82 -1.99 -3.62 -7.77
C GLU A 82 -2.02 -3.61 -6.25
N VAL A 83 -0.86 -3.64 -5.59
CA VAL A 83 -0.77 -3.48 -4.13
C VAL A 83 -1.48 -2.21 -3.66
N ALA A 84 -1.28 -1.07 -4.33
CA ALA A 84 -1.95 0.17 -3.95
C ALA A 84 -3.47 0.10 -4.16
N TYR A 85 -3.94 -0.50 -5.26
CA TYR A 85 -5.38 -0.67 -5.54
C TYR A 85 -6.05 -1.58 -4.51
N GLN A 86 -5.43 -2.72 -4.17
CA GLN A 86 -5.98 -3.70 -3.23
C GLN A 86 -6.15 -3.15 -1.80
N LEU A 87 -5.44 -2.07 -1.45
CA LEU A 87 -5.57 -1.42 -0.16
C LEU A 87 -6.83 -0.52 -0.07
N GLU A 88 -7.39 -0.06 -1.19
CA GLU A 88 -8.46 0.93 -1.23
C GLU A 88 -9.66 0.57 -0.34
N PRO A 89 -10.20 -0.66 -0.41
CA PRO A 89 -11.40 -0.98 0.35
C PRO A 89 -11.17 -1.04 1.87
N VAL A 90 -9.91 -1.14 2.29
CA VAL A 90 -9.51 -1.32 3.68
C VAL A 90 -9.11 0.01 4.32
N ILE A 91 -8.40 0.86 3.58
CA ILE A 91 -7.83 2.12 4.13
C ILE A 91 -8.48 3.38 3.56
N GLY A 92 -9.32 3.24 2.53
CA GLY A 92 -10.03 4.30 1.83
C GLY A 92 -9.26 4.99 0.71
N ILE A 93 -10.01 5.44 -0.30
CA ILE A 93 -9.51 6.08 -1.52
C ILE A 93 -8.53 7.24 -1.30
N SER A 94 -8.69 8.04 -0.25
CA SER A 94 -7.84 9.22 -0.02
C SER A 94 -6.37 8.86 0.16
N LYS A 95 -6.08 7.76 0.87
CA LYS A 95 -4.69 7.31 1.07
C LYS A 95 -4.14 6.68 -0.21
N VAL A 96 -4.95 5.86 -0.87
CA VAL A 96 -4.56 5.21 -2.13
C VAL A 96 -4.27 6.24 -3.23
N VAL A 97 -5.09 7.28 -3.39
CA VAL A 97 -4.85 8.34 -4.38
C VAL A 97 -3.56 9.10 -4.07
N SER A 98 -3.25 9.38 -2.81
CA SER A 98 -1.97 10.02 -2.44
C SER A 98 -0.79 9.13 -2.77
N ALA A 99 -0.87 7.83 -2.48
CA ALA A 99 0.17 6.86 -2.84
C ALA A 99 0.37 6.76 -4.35
N LEU A 100 -0.71 6.64 -5.11
CA LEU A 100 -0.66 6.51 -6.57
C LEU A 100 -0.02 7.74 -7.23
N LYS A 101 -0.21 8.94 -6.68
CA LYS A 101 0.47 10.14 -7.18
C LYS A 101 1.99 10.01 -7.08
N GLU A 102 2.51 9.57 -5.93
CA GLU A 102 3.95 9.35 -5.74
C GLU A 102 4.47 8.22 -6.63
N ILE A 103 3.76 7.10 -6.71
CA ILE A 103 4.13 5.97 -7.58
C ILE A 103 4.22 6.40 -9.04
N HIS A 104 3.19 7.08 -9.56
CA HIS A 104 3.17 7.56 -10.94
C HIS A 104 4.22 8.63 -11.21
N GLN A 105 4.54 9.47 -10.22
CA GLN A 105 5.62 10.43 -10.36
C GLN A 105 6.98 9.73 -10.55
N VAL A 106 7.26 8.68 -9.79
CA VAL A 106 8.48 7.87 -9.99
C VAL A 106 8.46 7.19 -11.35
N TYR A 107 7.33 6.61 -11.78
CA TYR A 107 7.26 5.96 -13.09
C TYR A 107 7.53 6.94 -14.24
N LEU A 108 7.03 8.18 -14.14
CA LEU A 108 7.34 9.24 -15.09
C LEU A 108 8.83 9.61 -15.09
N GLN A 109 9.43 9.75 -13.92
CA GLN A 109 10.84 10.14 -13.77
C GLN A 109 11.80 9.05 -14.25
N GLU A 110 11.50 7.78 -13.96
CA GLU A 110 12.30 6.62 -14.33
C GLU A 110 11.92 6.04 -15.71
N GLN A 111 10.95 6.66 -16.40
CA GLN A 111 10.45 6.24 -17.72
C GLN A 111 9.89 4.81 -17.73
N VAL A 112 9.30 4.40 -16.61
CA VAL A 112 8.67 3.09 -16.45
C VAL A 112 7.34 3.08 -17.17
N GLN A 113 7.21 2.19 -18.15
CA GLN A 113 5.94 1.90 -18.80
C GLN A 113 5.22 0.82 -18.01
N VAL A 114 3.94 1.04 -17.71
CA VAL A 114 3.13 0.10 -16.96
C VAL A 114 1.74 -0.03 -17.58
N THR A 115 1.24 -1.25 -17.63
CA THR A 115 -0.16 -1.53 -17.93
C THR A 115 -0.77 -2.18 -16.69
N PRO A 116 -1.79 -1.57 -16.04
CA PRO A 116 -2.42 -2.17 -14.88
C PRO A 116 -2.98 -3.57 -15.17
N ALA A 117 -2.98 -4.44 -14.15
CA ALA A 117 -3.58 -5.75 -14.25
C ALA A 117 -5.08 -5.66 -14.59
N LYS A 118 -5.60 -6.70 -15.24
CA LYS A 118 -6.99 -6.77 -15.65
C LYS A 118 -7.84 -7.43 -14.56
N GLN A 119 -9.14 -7.14 -14.60
CA GLN A 119 -10.15 -7.91 -13.90
C GLN A 119 -10.49 -9.16 -14.71
N THR A 120 -10.83 -10.25 -14.02
CA THR A 120 -11.42 -11.44 -14.61
C THR A 120 -12.92 -11.28 -14.76
N ASP A 121 -13.52 -11.94 -15.76
CA ASP A 121 -14.98 -12.00 -15.94
C ASP A 121 -15.67 -12.99 -14.97
N GLU A 122 -14.94 -13.60 -14.03
CA GLU A 122 -15.48 -14.57 -13.09
C GLU A 122 -16.36 -13.92 -12.02
N SER A 123 -17.55 -14.48 -11.79
CA SER A 123 -18.44 -13.99 -10.74
C SER A 123 -17.87 -14.33 -9.36
N CYS A 124 -17.43 -13.32 -8.62
CA CYS A 124 -16.92 -13.52 -7.26
C CYS A 124 -18.02 -13.71 -6.19
N ILE A 125 -19.30 -13.75 -6.57
CA ILE A 125 -20.41 -14.09 -5.65
C ILE A 125 -20.22 -15.48 -5.04
N ASP A 126 -19.77 -16.44 -5.85
CA ASP A 126 -19.51 -17.80 -5.39
C ASP A 126 -18.30 -17.86 -4.45
N VAL A 127 -17.29 -17.02 -4.70
CA VAL A 127 -16.10 -16.90 -3.84
C VAL A 127 -16.49 -16.35 -2.48
N GLN A 128 -17.22 -15.24 -2.44
CA GLN A 128 -17.70 -14.67 -1.18
C GLN A 128 -18.59 -15.66 -0.41
N SER A 129 -19.50 -16.34 -1.11
CA SER A 129 -20.41 -17.31 -0.50
C SER A 129 -19.64 -18.49 0.13
N LYS A 130 -18.53 -18.92 -0.49
CA LYS A 130 -17.63 -19.95 0.09
C LYS A 130 -16.85 -19.45 1.29
N LEU A 131 -16.41 -18.19 1.30
CA LEU A 131 -15.59 -17.62 2.38
C LEU A 131 -16.41 -17.26 3.62
N TYR A 132 -17.58 -16.64 3.44
CA TYR A 132 -18.35 -16.04 4.54
C TYR A 132 -19.84 -16.43 4.58
N GLY A 133 -20.34 -17.18 3.58
CA GLY A 133 -21.75 -17.56 3.49
C GLY A 133 -22.69 -16.37 3.64
N THR A 134 -23.53 -16.40 4.68
CA THR A 134 -24.49 -15.34 5.01
C THR A 134 -24.11 -14.53 6.25
N GLU A 135 -22.91 -14.72 6.81
CA GLU A 135 -22.53 -14.15 8.11
C GLU A 135 -22.65 -12.62 8.13
N ILE A 136 -22.05 -11.94 7.13
CA ILE A 136 -22.10 -10.47 7.02
C ILE A 136 -23.54 -9.97 6.80
N LYS A 137 -24.34 -10.68 5.99
CA LYS A 137 -25.75 -10.33 5.76
C LYS A 137 -26.56 -10.40 7.06
N ASN A 138 -26.31 -11.44 7.85
CA ASN A 138 -26.99 -11.64 9.14
C ASN A 138 -26.53 -10.60 10.18
N MET A 139 -25.22 -10.33 10.26
CA MET A 139 -24.65 -9.35 11.18
C MET A 139 -25.19 -7.93 10.94
N LEU A 140 -25.44 -7.57 9.68
CA LEU A 140 -25.89 -6.24 9.29
C LEU A 140 -27.42 -6.11 9.15
N ALA A 141 -28.18 -7.21 9.34
CA ALA A 141 -29.61 -7.28 9.01
C ALA A 141 -30.47 -6.19 9.67
N ASP A 142 -30.16 -5.83 10.91
CA ASP A 142 -30.94 -4.89 11.72
C ASP A 142 -30.56 -3.42 11.52
N LEU A 143 -29.62 -3.12 10.59
CA LEU A 143 -29.26 -1.74 10.30
C LEU A 143 -30.46 -0.96 9.72
N PRO A 144 -30.66 0.30 10.15
CA PRO A 144 -31.83 1.09 9.77
C PRO A 144 -31.85 1.41 8.28
N THR A 145 -32.98 1.94 7.81
CA THR A 145 -33.11 2.59 6.49
C THR A 145 -32.70 1.71 5.29
N GLY A 146 -32.78 0.38 5.42
CA GLY A 146 -32.43 -0.57 4.35
C GLY A 146 -30.92 -0.85 4.21
N SER A 147 -30.10 -0.25 5.07
CA SER A 147 -28.64 -0.39 5.03
C SER A 147 -28.18 -1.84 5.23
N GLY A 148 -28.94 -2.65 5.98
CA GLY A 148 -28.63 -4.07 6.20
C GLY A 148 -28.69 -4.95 4.96
N LYS A 149 -29.34 -4.48 3.88
CA LYS A 149 -29.30 -5.13 2.56
C LYS A 149 -28.25 -4.51 1.64
N MET A 150 -28.15 -3.18 1.68
CA MET A 150 -27.30 -2.39 0.80
C MET A 150 -25.79 -2.63 1.06
N ILE A 151 -25.37 -2.58 2.32
CA ILE A 151 -23.93 -2.69 2.67
C ILE A 151 -23.36 -4.07 2.30
N PRO A 152 -24.01 -5.21 2.60
CA PRO A 152 -23.52 -6.51 2.11
C PRO A 152 -23.49 -6.62 0.58
N ALA A 153 -24.43 -6.00 -0.12
CA ALA A 153 -24.44 -5.98 -1.58
C ALA A 153 -23.24 -5.19 -2.11
N TRP A 154 -22.97 -4.00 -1.58
CA TRP A 154 -21.79 -3.21 -1.93
C TRP A 154 -20.47 -3.90 -1.60
N LEU A 155 -20.39 -4.65 -0.49
CA LEU A 155 -19.21 -5.47 -0.23
C LEU A 155 -18.97 -6.47 -1.38
N THR A 156 -20.04 -7.08 -1.88
CA THR A 156 -19.96 -8.03 -3.00
C THR A 156 -19.56 -7.32 -4.30
N GLU A 157 -20.35 -6.33 -4.69
CA GLU A 157 -20.22 -5.59 -5.96
C GLU A 157 -18.95 -4.74 -6.02
N HIS A 158 -18.47 -4.25 -4.88
CA HIS A 158 -17.26 -3.42 -4.82
C HIS A 158 -16.03 -4.25 -4.53
N PHE A 159 -15.95 -4.89 -3.35
CA PHE A 159 -14.72 -5.58 -2.93
C PHE A 159 -14.42 -6.79 -3.80
N PHE A 160 -15.37 -7.70 -3.91
CA PHE A 160 -15.15 -8.98 -4.59
C PHE A 160 -15.07 -8.81 -6.10
N GLU A 161 -16.02 -8.10 -6.70
CA GLU A 161 -16.03 -7.93 -8.16
C GLU A 161 -14.93 -6.98 -8.65
N ASN A 162 -14.59 -5.91 -7.92
CA ASN A 162 -13.61 -4.95 -8.44
C ASN A 162 -12.17 -5.18 -8.00
N TYR A 163 -11.93 -5.74 -6.81
CA TYR A 163 -10.58 -5.93 -6.27
C TYR A 163 -10.19 -7.40 -6.25
N TYR A 164 -11.01 -8.28 -5.66
CA TYR A 164 -10.68 -9.70 -5.57
C TYR A 164 -10.57 -10.39 -6.94
N ALA A 165 -11.33 -9.92 -7.94
CA ALA A 165 -11.28 -10.41 -9.31
C ALA A 165 -10.05 -9.94 -10.13
N ARG A 166 -9.11 -9.18 -9.53
CA ARG A 166 -7.92 -8.66 -10.24
C ARG A 166 -6.76 -9.65 -10.13
N THR A 167 -5.99 -9.79 -11.20
CA THR A 167 -4.92 -10.80 -11.32
C THR A 167 -3.50 -10.23 -11.18
N GLY A 168 -3.35 -9.07 -10.54
CA GLY A 168 -2.06 -8.38 -10.45
C GLY A 168 -1.20 -8.78 -9.25
N LEU A 169 -1.72 -9.63 -8.36
CA LEU A 169 -1.03 -10.25 -7.24
C LEU A 169 -1.02 -11.78 -7.38
#